data_AF-A0A377YVI3-F1
#
_entry.id   AF-A0A377YVI3-F1
#
_cell.length_a   1.000
_cell.length_b   1.000
_cell.length_c   1.000
_cell.angle_alpha   90.00
_cell.angle_beta   90.00
_cell.angle_gamma   90.00
#
_symmetry.space_group_name_H-M   'P 1'
#
loop_
_entity.id
_entity.type
_entity.pdbx_description
1 polymer ?
#
loop_
_entity_poly.entity_id
_entity_poly.type
_entity_poly.pdbx_seq_one_letter_code
_entity_poly.pdbx_strand_id
1 'polypeptide(L)'
;MQVLVLAVQNAMPAQMYGVATSGVTLFRSIGGSIGVALFGAVFTHVLQSNLQQLLPEGAVLPPGMNPVAVQHLPADIRLDYLDAFGAAIHAAFLMAAGIMAVAFVLSWLLKEAPLKTATH
;
A
#
# COMPACT_ATOMS: atom_id res chain seq x y z
N MET A 1 7.46 -3.31 -14.95
CA MET A 1 7.48 -1.85 -15.23
C MET A 1 7.21 -1.50 -16.69
N GLN A 2 7.50 -2.36 -17.67
CA GLN A 2 7.47 -1.96 -19.09
C GLN A 2 6.06 -1.71 -19.65
N VAL A 3 5.04 -2.52 -19.32
CA VAL A 3 3.74 -2.45 -20.02
C VAL A 3 3.04 -1.09 -19.88
N LEU A 4 2.95 -0.55 -18.67
CA LEU A 4 2.30 0.76 -18.43
C LEU A 4 3.10 1.92 -19.07
N VAL A 5 4.44 1.86 -18.97
CA VAL A 5 5.32 2.88 -19.57
C VAL A 5 5.21 2.83 -21.10
N LEU A 6 5.17 1.63 -21.69
CA LEU A 6 4.99 1.43 -23.13
C LEU A 6 3.64 1.95 -23.61
N ALA A 7 2.56 1.74 -22.85
CA ALA A 7 1.23 2.25 -23.20
C ALA A 7 1.21 3.80 -23.25
N VAL A 8 1.81 4.47 -22.26
CA VAL A 8 1.90 5.94 -22.22
C VAL A 8 2.84 6.47 -23.29
N GLN A 9 3.97 5.80 -23.53
CA GLN A 9 4.89 6.16 -24.62
C GLN A 9 4.19 6.03 -25.97
N ASN A 10 3.47 4.94 -26.24
CA ASN A 10 2.76 4.72 -27.51
C ASN A 10 1.72 5.82 -27.82
N ALA A 11 1.11 6.41 -26.79
CA ALA A 11 0.17 7.52 -26.94
C ALA A 11 0.85 8.87 -27.30
N MET A 12 2.18 8.97 -27.23
CA MET A 12 2.92 10.22 -27.41
C MET A 12 3.75 10.24 -28.72
N PRO A 13 4.15 11.42 -29.22
CA PRO A 13 5.16 11.54 -30.27
C PRO A 13 6.54 11.05 -29.76
N ALA A 14 7.37 10.49 -30.64
CA ALA A 14 8.66 9.90 -30.27
C ALA A 14 9.63 10.89 -29.59
N GLN A 15 9.52 12.19 -29.91
CA GLN A 15 10.33 13.23 -29.26
C GLN A 15 9.97 13.43 -27.77
N MET A 16 8.82 12.93 -27.30
CA MET A 16 8.28 13.16 -25.95
C MET A 16 8.38 11.93 -25.04
N TYR A 17 9.05 10.84 -25.43
CA TYR A 17 9.21 9.65 -24.60
C TYR A 17 9.88 9.93 -23.24
N GLY A 18 10.80 10.90 -23.19
CA GLY A 18 11.42 11.35 -21.94
C GLY A 18 10.38 11.93 -20.96
N VAL A 19 9.46 12.76 -21.45
CA VAL A 19 8.38 13.37 -20.65
C VAL A 19 7.41 12.29 -20.19
N ALA A 20 7.01 11.38 -21.09
CA ALA A 20 6.12 10.25 -20.76
C ALA A 20 6.69 9.36 -19.64
N THR A 21 7.97 8.98 -19.74
CA THR A 21 8.63 8.09 -18.77
C THR A 21 8.83 8.76 -17.42
N SER A 22 9.25 10.04 -17.45
CA SER A 22 9.47 10.84 -16.24
C SER A 22 8.15 11.09 -15.51
N GLY A 23 7.08 11.38 -16.24
CA GLY A 23 5.73 11.53 -15.69
C GLY A 23 5.24 10.27 -14.98
N VAL A 24 5.35 9.10 -15.63
CA VAL A 24 4.97 7.82 -15.00
C VAL A 24 5.80 7.55 -13.73
N THR A 25 7.09 7.90 -13.75
CA THR A 25 7.97 7.72 -12.58
C THR A 25 7.60 8.67 -11.45
N LEU A 26 7.29 9.93 -11.75
CA LEU A 26 6.84 10.92 -10.78
C LEU A 26 5.53 10.48 -10.11
N PHE A 27 4.52 10.09 -10.90
CA PHE A 27 3.25 9.60 -10.35
C PHE A 27 3.43 8.35 -9.49
N ARG A 28 4.33 7.44 -9.88
CA ARG A 28 4.66 6.28 -9.05
C ARG A 28 5.29 6.68 -7.72
N SER A 29 6.19 7.66 -7.73
CA SER A 29 6.84 8.16 -6.50
C SER A 29 5.82 8.82 -5.56
N ILE A 30 4.95 9.68 -6.10
CA ILE A 30 3.86 10.33 -5.35
C ILE A 30 2.88 9.28 -4.80
N GLY A 31 2.46 8.33 -5.63
CA GLY A 31 1.58 7.25 -5.19
C GLY A 31 2.23 6.37 -4.11
N GLY A 32 3.54 6.10 -4.23
CA GLY A 32 4.30 5.35 -3.24
C GLY A 32 4.36 6.04 -1.88
N SER A 33 4.65 7.35 -1.84
CA SER A 33 4.72 8.09 -0.59
C SER A 33 3.35 8.23 0.09
N ILE A 34 2.31 8.55 -0.67
CA ILE A 34 0.92 8.61 -0.17
C ILE A 34 0.48 7.23 0.31
N GLY A 35 0.78 6.18 -0.45
CA GLY A 35 0.47 4.80 -0.09
C GLY A 35 1.10 4.42 1.25
N VAL A 36 2.41 4.60 1.42
CA VAL A 36 3.08 4.27 2.68
C VAL A 36 2.48 5.05 3.87
N ALA A 37 2.20 6.34 3.70
CA ALA A 37 1.62 7.17 4.76
C ALA A 37 0.21 6.69 5.16
N LEU A 38 -0.66 6.41 4.18
CA LEU A 38 -2.02 5.95 4.43
C LEU A 38 -2.03 4.56 5.07
N PHE A 39 -1.21 3.64 4.57
CA PHE A 39 -1.08 2.30 5.14
C PHE A 39 -0.56 2.33 6.57
N GLY A 40 0.46 3.14 6.83
CA GLY A 40 0.98 3.34 8.19
C GLY A 40 -0.09 3.90 9.12
N ALA A 41 -0.83 4.93 8.69
CA ALA A 41 -1.89 5.53 9.50
C ALA A 41 -3.02 4.53 9.85
N VAL A 42 -3.51 3.78 8.85
CA VAL A 42 -4.54 2.75 9.07
C VAL A 42 -4.01 1.64 9.96
N PHE A 43 -2.80 1.14 9.70
CA PHE A 43 -2.17 0.10 10.51
C PHE A 43 -2.04 0.53 11.97
N THR A 44 -1.49 1.72 12.24
CA THR A 44 -1.34 2.24 13.61
C THR A 44 -2.69 2.46 14.28
N HIS A 45 -3.67 3.00 13.57
CA HIS A 45 -5.01 3.23 14.11
C HIS A 45 -5.71 1.91 14.50
N VAL A 46 -5.68 0.92 13.60
CA VAL A 46 -6.30 -0.39 13.85
C VAL A 46 -5.55 -1.14 14.94
N LEU A 47 -4.22 -1.12 14.95
CA LEU A 47 -3.42 -1.73 16.01
C LEU A 47 -3.75 -1.12 17.37
N GLN A 48 -3.76 0.21 17.47
CA GLN A 48 -4.06 0.91 18.71
C GLN A 48 -5.49 0.61 19.21
N SER A 49 -6.47 0.60 18.30
CA SER A 49 -7.86 0.28 18.62
C SER A 49 -8.01 -1.15 19.15
N ASN A 50 -7.41 -2.14 18.47
CA ASN A 50 -7.48 -3.53 18.90
C ASN A 50 -6.73 -3.78 20.21
N LEU A 51 -5.57 -3.12 20.41
CA LEU A 51 -4.84 -3.23 21.67
C LEU A 51 -5.66 -2.65 22.84
N GLN A 52 -6.36 -1.52 22.65
CA GLN A 52 -7.24 -0.96 23.69
C GLN A 52 -8.45 -1.86 24.00
N GLN A 53 -8.91 -2.64 23.03
CA GLN A 53 -10.05 -3.53 23.19
C GLN A 53 -9.67 -4.87 23.83
N LEU A 54 -8.50 -5.41 23.49
CA LEU A 54 -8.07 -6.75 23.91
C LEU A 54 -7.23 -6.73 25.20
N LEU A 55 -6.48 -5.65 25.48
CA LEU A 55 -5.64 -5.59 26.67
C LEU A 55 -6.38 -5.04 27.89
N PRO A 56 -6.12 -5.59 29.09
CA PRO A 56 -6.64 -5.04 30.34
C PRO A 56 -6.07 -3.63 30.61
N GLU A 57 -6.89 -2.76 31.21
CA GLU A 57 -6.49 -1.40 31.59
C GLU A 57 -5.22 -1.43 32.48
N GLY A 58 -4.13 -0.84 32.00
CA GLY A 58 -2.84 -0.79 32.71
C GLY A 58 -1.78 -1.79 32.24
N ALA A 59 -2.05 -2.59 31.21
CA ALA A 59 -1.03 -3.46 30.60
C ALA A 59 0.14 -2.64 30.03
N VAL A 60 1.36 -2.92 30.50
CA VAL A 60 2.59 -2.28 30.02
C VAL A 60 3.03 -2.96 28.73
N LEU A 61 2.85 -2.26 27.61
CA LEU A 61 3.32 -2.71 26.30
C LEU A 61 4.81 -2.41 26.11
N PRO A 62 5.56 -3.26 25.38
CA PRO A 62 6.93 -2.96 25.00
C PRO A 62 7.03 -1.68 24.17
N PRO A 63 7.99 -0.80 24.47
CA PRO A 63 8.26 0.38 23.64
C PRO A 63 8.86 -0.04 22.30
N GLY A 64 8.19 0.34 21.21
CA GLY A 64 8.54 -0.05 19.86
C GLY A 64 8.17 -1.51 19.58
N MET A 65 7.66 -1.80 18.39
CA MET A 65 7.32 -3.16 17.93
C MET A 65 8.55 -4.08 17.90
N ASN A 66 8.99 -4.54 19.08
CA ASN A 66 10.16 -5.37 19.26
C ASN A 66 9.72 -6.83 19.49
N PRO A 67 9.92 -7.73 18.50
CA PRO A 67 9.49 -9.12 18.61
C PRO A 67 10.11 -9.85 19.81
N VAL A 68 11.33 -9.49 20.19
CA VAL A 68 12.03 -10.11 21.32
C VAL A 68 11.40 -9.68 22.63
N ALA A 69 11.02 -8.40 22.76
CA ALA A 69 10.33 -7.91 23.94
C ALA A 69 8.93 -8.53 24.08
N VAL A 70 8.25 -8.79 22.95
CA VAL A 70 6.93 -9.46 22.93
C VAL A 70 6.98 -10.89 23.49
N GLN A 71 8.09 -11.60 23.30
CA GLN A 71 8.26 -12.95 23.85
C GLN A 71 8.33 -13.00 25.38
N HIS A 72 8.76 -11.90 26.01
CA HIS A 72 8.88 -11.79 27.46
C HIS A 72 7.56 -11.42 28.15
N LEU A 73 6.48 -11.16 27.39
CA LEU A 73 5.16 -10.93 27.97
C LEU A 73 4.53 -12.22 28.51
N PRO A 74 3.63 -12.09 29.51
CA PRO A 74 2.71 -13.16 29.90
C PRO A 74 2.01 -13.76 28.67
N ALA A 75 1.78 -15.07 28.68
CA ALA A 75 1.27 -15.80 27.53
C ALA A 75 -0.06 -15.23 26.99
N ASP A 76 -0.94 -14.79 27.88
CA ASP A 76 -2.25 -14.23 27.53
C ASP A 76 -2.10 -12.90 26.78
N ILE A 77 -1.36 -11.94 27.34
CA ILE A 77 -1.12 -10.62 26.72
C ILE A 77 -0.36 -10.76 25.38
N ARG A 78 0.52 -11.76 25.27
CA ARG A 78 1.23 -12.05 24.01
C ARG A 78 0.28 -12.50 22.91
N LEU A 79 -0.70 -13.35 23.22
CA LEU A 79 -1.69 -13.81 22.24
C LEU A 79 -2.57 -12.65 21.78
N ASP A 80 -3.05 -11.84 22.72
CA ASP A 80 -3.88 -10.66 22.43
C ASP A 80 -3.12 -9.62 21.58
N TYR A 81 -1.83 -9.42 21.87
CA TYR A 81 -0.97 -8.55 21.07
C TYR A 81 -0.79 -9.07 19.63
N LEU A 82 -0.55 -10.37 19.48
CA LEU A 82 -0.40 -10.98 18.15
C LEU A 82 -1.69 -10.94 17.35
N ASP A 83 -2.85 -11.11 17.99
CA ASP A 83 -4.15 -11.01 17.36
C ASP A 83 -4.44 -9.57 16.90
N ALA A 84 -4.20 -8.58 17.77
CA ALA A 84 -4.30 -7.16 17.43
C ALA A 84 -3.39 -6.77 16.26
N PHE A 85 -2.16 -7.29 16.24
CA PHE A 85 -1.20 -7.08 15.17
C PHE A 85 -1.65 -7.73 13.86
N GLY A 86 -2.17 -8.96 13.92
CA GLY A 86 -2.75 -9.66 12.79
C GLY A 86 -3.93 -8.91 12.19
N ALA A 87 -4.84 -8.40 13.03
CA ALA A 87 -5.98 -7.59 12.63
C ALA A 87 -5.55 -6.29 11.91
N ALA A 88 -4.51 -5.62 12.41
CA ALA A 88 -3.95 -4.42 11.79
C ALA A 88 -3.36 -4.70 10.41
N ILE A 89 -2.60 -5.79 10.25
CA ILE A 89 -2.11 -6.23 8.93
C ILE A 89 -3.28 -6.51 8.00
N HIS A 90 -4.26 -7.30 8.46
CA HIS A 90 -5.42 -7.69 7.66
C HIS A 90 -6.20 -6.47 7.17
N ALA A 91 -6.41 -5.47 8.03
CA ALA A 91 -7.04 -4.21 7.66
C ALA A 91 -6.25 -3.43 6.59
N ALA A 92 -4.92 -3.37 6.70
CA ALA A 92 -4.07 -2.75 5.69
C ALA A 92 -4.18 -3.46 4.32
N PHE A 93 -4.20 -4.79 4.30
CA PHE A 93 -4.40 -5.58 3.08
C PHE A 93 -5.79 -5.40 2.47
N LEU A 94 -6.85 -5.31 3.29
CA LEU A 94 -8.20 -5.02 2.81
C LEU A 94 -8.29 -3.64 2.15
N MET A 95 -7.66 -2.64 2.76
CA MET A 95 -7.56 -1.30 2.17
C MET A 95 -6.79 -1.33 0.84
N ALA A 96 -5.67 -2.06 0.79
CA ALA A 96 -4.92 -2.29 -0.46
C ALA A 96 -5.80 -2.92 -1.55
N ALA A 97 -6.55 -3.96 -1.19
CA ALA A 97 -7.45 -4.66 -2.10
C ALA A 97 -8.53 -3.71 -2.64
N GLY A 98 -9.11 -2.87 -1.80
CA GLY A 98 -10.06 -1.84 -2.21
C GLY A 98 -9.46 -0.83 -3.19
N ILE A 99 -8.26 -0.30 -2.90
CA ILE A 99 -7.54 0.60 -3.80
C ILE A 99 -7.23 -0.07 -5.14
N MET A 100 -6.79 -1.33 -5.11
CA MET A 100 -6.51 -2.11 -6.33
C MET A 100 -7.77 -2.38 -7.16
N ALA A 101 -8.91 -2.68 -6.52
CA ALA A 101 -10.18 -2.84 -7.20
C ALA A 101 -10.61 -1.54 -7.89
N VAL A 102 -10.46 -0.39 -7.22
CA VAL A 102 -10.73 0.93 -7.82
C VAL A 102 -9.79 1.19 -9.01
N ALA A 103 -8.49 0.94 -8.85
CA ALA A 103 -7.52 1.10 -9.93
C ALA A 103 -7.83 0.20 -11.14
N PHE A 104 -8.30 -1.03 -10.87
CA PHE A 104 -8.74 -1.96 -11.90
C PHE A 104 -9.97 -1.45 -12.66
N VAL A 105 -10.99 -0.96 -11.96
CA VAL A 105 -12.18 -0.35 -12.58
C VAL A 105 -11.82 0.88 -13.41
N LEU A 106 -10.96 1.76 -12.87
CA LEU A 106 -10.46 2.93 -13.59
C LEU A 106 -9.66 2.54 -14.85
N SER A 107 -9.00 1.38 -14.85
CA SER A 107 -8.28 0.90 -16.02
C SER A 107 -9.21 0.60 -17.20
N TRP A 108 -10.50 0.31 -16.98
CA TRP A 108 -11.46 0.16 -18.08
C TRP A 108 -11.72 1.50 -18.77
N LEU A 109 -11.64 2.63 -18.06
CA LEU A 109 -11.84 3.96 -18.65
C LEU A 109 -10.66 4.42 -19.52
N LEU A 110 -9.53 3.72 -19.50
CA LEU A 110 -8.39 4.02 -20.36
C LEU A 110 -8.75 3.74 -21.82
N LYS A 111 -8.85 4.82 -22.61
CA LYS A 111 -9.10 4.72 -24.04
C LYS A 111 -7.88 4.08 -24.73
N GLU A 112 -8.10 2.93 -25.34
CA GLU A 112 -7.08 2.24 -26.14
C GLU A 112 -6.65 3.15 -27.30
N ALA A 113 -5.39 3.60 -27.28
CA ALA A 113 -4.77 4.26 -28.42
C ALA A 113 -4.10 3.19 -29.30
N PRO A 114 -4.45 3.08 -30.61
CA PRO A 114 -3.85 2.09 -31.48
C PRO A 114 -2.32 2.24 -31.50
N LEU A 115 -1.61 1.12 -31.51
CA LEU A 115 -0.16 1.09 -31.63
C LEU A 115 0.26 1.78 -32.93
N LYS A 116 1.13 2.79 -32.83
CA LYS A 116 1.69 3.44 -34.02
C LYS A 116 2.61 2.43 -34.71
N THR A 117 2.10 1.74 -35.72
CA THR A 117 2.89 0.95 -36.64
C THR A 117 3.78 1.90 -37.43
N ALA A 118 5.02 2.10 -36.98
CA ALA A 118 6.04 2.70 -37.83
C ALA A 118 6.42 1.65 -38.87
N THR A 119 5.73 1.69 -40.02
CA THR A 119 6.21 1.06 -41.24
C THR A 119 7.42 1.88 -41.70
N HIS A 120 8.63 1.40 -41.42
CA HIS A 120 9.82 1.78 -42.15
C HIS A 120 10.88 0.69 -42.10
#